data_AF-A0A1F7MQ47-F1
#
_entry.id   AF-A0A1F7MQ47-F1
#
_cell.length_a   1.000
_cell.length_b   1.000
_cell.length_c   1.000
_cell.angle_alpha   90.00
_cell.angle_beta   90.00
_cell.angle_gamma   90.00
#
_symmetry.space_group_name_H-M   'P 1'
#
loop_
_entity.id
_entity.type
_entity.pdbx_description
1 polymer ?
#
loop_
_entity_poly.entity_id
_entity_poly.type
_entity_poly.pdbx_seq_one_letter_code
_entity_poly.pdbx_strand_id
1 'polypeptide(L)'
;MSQPPAAPQGVVVACPCGEVYELKPEYAGRLLECPVCARHLRAGPTPGAAPRPLAADVDPAFDRDVFLLNQRVFRIASEYEIWSAEGRPILFVHRPTYLLRTTLAYLLAAVATLVVAGGVLALAAVVPPGANLLLAVLVYPLGALAFLVVSMSLRPLRHVSVYRDDSRRDALLRVRQDQRLALLTRTYTVLTPAGVALARLRKTYLHNIVRKRWYVETPGGRPFAMAIEDSMILSLLRRVLGPFFGLLRTNFVLVYPTEEAFGEFNRKLTLLDRYVLDLSLDRERGFDRRVALALGVMLDTGERR
;
A
#
# COMPACT_ATOMS: atom_id res chain seq x y z
N MET A 1 -22.26 39.22 1.12
CA MET A 1 -21.17 39.75 1.97
C MET A 1 -19.96 38.86 1.76
N SER A 2 -19.05 39.29 0.89
CA SER A 2 -17.82 38.56 0.53
C SER A 2 -16.83 38.65 1.69
N GLN A 3 -16.45 37.49 2.23
CA GLN A 3 -15.40 37.35 3.23
C GLN A 3 -14.08 37.86 2.63
N PRO A 4 -13.29 38.70 3.33
CA PRO A 4 -12.01 39.16 2.81
C PRO A 4 -11.03 37.99 2.62
N PRO A 5 -10.13 38.05 1.63
CA PRO A 5 -9.13 37.01 1.43
C PRO A 5 -8.25 36.88 2.67
N ALA A 6 -8.07 35.66 3.17
CA ALA A 6 -7.17 35.37 4.28
C ALA A 6 -5.76 35.86 3.92
N ALA A 7 -5.16 36.68 4.79
CA ALA A 7 -3.80 37.17 4.62
C ALA A 7 -2.82 35.99 4.47
N PRO A 8 -1.79 36.10 3.60
CA PRO A 8 -0.80 35.04 3.45
C PRO A 8 -0.07 34.84 4.77
N GLN A 9 -0.25 33.68 5.39
CA GLN A 9 0.43 33.31 6.62
C GLN A 9 1.92 33.14 6.31
N GLY A 10 2.77 33.95 6.94
CA GLY A 10 4.22 33.84 6.85
C GLY A 10 4.71 32.49 7.40
N VAL A 11 5.88 32.06 6.93
CA VAL A 11 6.57 30.85 7.41
C VAL A 11 7.57 31.29 8.47
N VAL A 12 7.64 30.61 9.61
CA VAL A 12 8.50 31.06 10.72
C VAL A 12 9.64 30.06 10.95
N VAL A 13 10.86 30.58 11.10
CA VAL A 13 12.05 29.79 11.37
C VAL A 13 12.58 30.16 12.74
N ALA A 14 12.47 29.25 13.70
CA ALA A 14 13.06 29.39 15.02
C ALA A 14 14.39 28.64 15.09
N CYS A 15 15.46 29.36 15.39
CA CYS A 15 16.78 28.81 15.63
C CYS A 15 16.95 28.43 17.11
N PRO A 16 17.59 27.29 17.43
CA PRO A 16 17.99 26.96 18.81
C PRO A 16 18.94 27.98 19.46
N CYS A 17 19.49 28.90 18.67
CA CYS A 17 20.29 30.04 19.11
C CYS A 17 19.47 31.20 19.68
N GLY A 18 18.13 31.15 19.61
CA GLY A 18 17.22 32.15 20.13
C GLY A 18 16.58 33.06 19.07
N GLU A 19 17.12 33.07 17.85
CA GLU A 19 16.60 33.90 16.75
C GLU A 19 15.35 33.32 16.09
N VAL A 20 14.42 34.19 15.73
CA VAL A 20 13.17 33.84 15.04
C VAL A 20 12.99 34.74 13.81
N TYR A 21 12.84 34.13 12.64
CA TYR A 21 12.65 34.84 11.37
C TYR A 21 11.28 34.55 10.79
N GLU A 22 10.54 35.60 10.41
CA GLU A 22 9.33 35.47 9.60
C GLU A 22 9.69 35.62 8.13
N LEU A 23 9.39 34.59 7.35
CA LEU A 23 9.75 34.47 5.95
C LEU A 23 8.52 34.48 5.07
N LYS A 24 8.74 34.85 3.82
CA LYS A 24 7.72 34.73 2.78
C LYS A 24 7.33 33.26 2.58
N PRO A 25 6.08 32.97 2.17
CA PRO A 25 5.58 31.61 1.94
C PRO A 25 6.43 30.79 0.96
N GLU A 26 7.12 31.44 0.02
CA GLU A 26 8.01 30.82 -0.97
C GLU A 26 9.24 30.10 -0.37
N TYR A 27 9.54 30.38 0.90
CA TYR A 27 10.63 29.74 1.64
C TYR A 27 10.18 28.51 2.44
N ALA A 28 8.88 28.16 2.45
CA ALA A 28 8.37 26.96 3.11
C ALA A 28 9.12 25.70 2.66
N GLY A 29 9.57 24.89 3.62
CA GLY A 29 10.30 23.64 3.37
C GLY A 29 11.75 23.80 2.87
N ARG A 30 12.21 25.04 2.59
CA ARG A 30 13.60 25.27 2.18
C ARG A 30 14.56 25.15 3.36
N LEU A 31 15.76 24.65 3.08
CA LEU A 31 16.88 24.67 4.01
C LEU A 31 17.51 26.06 3.98
N LEU A 32 17.61 26.70 5.15
CA LEU A 32 18.14 28.05 5.32
C LEU A 32 19.26 28.02 6.36
N GLU A 33 20.22 28.90 6.19
CA GLU A 33 21.32 29.05 7.13
C GLU A 33 21.02 30.22 8.08
N CYS A 34 21.11 29.98 9.38
CA CYS A 34 20.96 31.04 10.37
C CYS A 34 22.17 31.99 10.29
N PRO A 35 21.98 33.31 10.07
CA PRO A 35 23.10 34.25 9.93
C PRO A 35 23.90 34.43 11.22
N VAL A 36 23.34 34.08 12.38
CA VAL A 36 23.99 34.28 13.68
C VAL A 36 24.85 33.07 14.09
N CYS A 37 24.42 31.85 13.79
CA CYS A 37 25.12 30.63 14.27
C CYS A 37 25.50 29.65 13.16
N ALA A 38 25.32 30.02 11.88
CA ALA A 38 25.60 29.21 10.69
C ALA A 38 24.91 27.82 10.68
N ARG A 39 23.84 27.66 11.47
CA ARG A 39 23.11 26.40 11.56
C ARG A 39 22.09 26.30 10.45
N HIS A 40 22.06 25.15 9.79
CA HIS A 40 21.07 24.83 8.77
C HIS A 40 19.74 24.45 9.42
N LEU A 41 18.68 25.17 9.08
CA LEU A 41 17.33 25.04 9.62
C LEU A 41 16.34 24.99 8.47
N ARG A 42 15.36 24.09 8.55
CA ARG A 42 14.28 24.02 7.55
C ARG A 42 13.16 24.96 7.96
N ALA A 43 12.72 25.82 7.04
CA ALA A 43 11.61 26.70 7.31
C ALA A 43 10.31 25.89 7.41
N GLY A 44 9.71 25.87 8.59
CA GLY A 44 8.46 25.15 8.87
C GLY A 44 7.35 26.11 9.29
N PRO A 45 6.12 25.61 9.48
CA PRO A 45 5.07 26.41 10.09
C PRO A 45 5.45 26.76 11.53
N THR A 46 4.89 27.86 12.02
CA THR A 46 5.16 28.43 13.34
C THR A 46 5.14 27.35 14.44
N PRO A 47 6.13 27.30 15.34
CA PRO A 47 6.06 26.46 16.53
C PRO A 47 4.79 26.82 17.32
N GLY A 48 3.84 25.89 17.43
CA GLY A 48 2.52 26.15 18.05
C GLY A 48 1.40 26.48 17.07
N ALA A 49 1.64 26.48 15.75
CA ALA A 49 0.57 26.38 14.77
C ALA A 49 -0.22 25.11 15.10
N ALA A 50 -1.50 25.28 15.46
CA ALA A 50 -2.37 24.16 15.78
C ALA A 50 -2.30 23.15 14.62
N PRO A 51 -2.18 21.83 14.89
CA PRO A 51 -2.30 20.82 13.85
C PRO A 51 -3.52 21.15 13.01
N ARG A 52 -3.38 21.11 11.68
CA ARG A 52 -4.51 21.34 10.78
C ARG A 52 -5.71 20.56 11.32
N PRO A 53 -6.84 21.22 11.66
CA PRO A 53 -7.96 20.52 12.25
C PRO A 53 -8.33 19.34 11.35
N LEU A 54 -8.48 18.16 11.97
CA LEU A 54 -8.99 16.99 11.27
C LEU A 54 -10.22 17.44 10.47
N ALA A 55 -10.32 16.99 9.21
CA ALA A 55 -11.60 17.10 8.53
C ALA A 55 -12.66 16.47 9.47
N ALA A 56 -13.77 17.18 9.68
CA ALA A 56 -14.74 16.86 10.74
C ALA A 56 -15.35 15.45 10.64
N ASP A 57 -15.04 14.70 9.57
CA ASP A 57 -15.44 13.33 9.26
C ASP A 57 -14.39 12.26 9.66
N VAL A 58 -13.23 12.63 10.19
CA VAL A 58 -12.15 11.67 10.49
C VAL A 58 -12.28 11.08 11.89
N ASP A 59 -12.33 9.75 11.96
CA ASP A 59 -12.34 9.00 13.21
C ASP A 59 -11.07 9.28 14.04
N PRO A 60 -11.19 9.59 15.35
CA PRO A 60 -10.04 9.83 16.24
C PRO A 60 -9.01 8.70 16.24
N ALA A 61 -9.39 7.48 15.87
CA ALA A 61 -8.45 6.38 15.75
C ALA A 61 -7.31 6.65 14.75
N PHE A 62 -7.54 7.48 13.73
CA PHE A 62 -6.55 7.88 12.73
C PHE A 62 -5.79 9.16 13.09
N ASP A 63 -6.15 9.84 14.19
CA ASP A 63 -5.48 11.05 14.66
C ASP A 63 -4.18 10.72 15.40
N ARG A 64 -3.27 10.03 14.71
CA ARG A 64 -2.01 9.55 15.27
C ARG A 64 -0.90 9.59 14.23
N ASP A 65 0.31 9.78 14.73
CA ASP A 65 1.52 9.77 13.89
C ASP A 65 2.18 8.39 13.89
N VAL A 66 1.96 7.57 14.91
CA VAL A 66 2.55 6.23 15.02
C VAL A 66 1.46 5.17 15.08
N PHE A 67 1.54 4.20 14.16
CA PHE A 67 0.69 3.01 14.13
C PHE A 67 1.54 1.75 14.24
N LEU A 68 1.13 0.85 15.12
CA LEU A 68 1.87 -0.35 15.43
C LEU A 68 1.06 -1.55 14.93
N LEU A 69 1.44 -2.11 13.78
CA LEU A 69 0.75 -3.23 13.17
C LEU A 69 1.24 -4.52 13.84
N ASN A 70 0.34 -5.15 14.58
CA ASN A 70 0.57 -6.39 15.30
C ASN A 70 -0.23 -7.52 14.63
N GLN A 71 0.47 -8.58 14.21
CA GLN A 71 -0.18 -9.72 13.56
C GLN A 71 -0.67 -10.70 14.63
N ARG A 72 -1.96 -11.08 14.62
CA ARG A 72 -2.44 -12.15 15.49
C ARG A 72 -1.86 -13.48 14.99
N VAL A 73 -0.96 -14.08 15.78
CA VAL A 73 -0.42 -15.41 15.51
C VAL A 73 -1.52 -16.45 15.79
N PHE A 74 -1.55 -17.55 15.03
CA PHE A 74 -2.45 -18.72 15.19
C PHE A 74 -3.91 -18.63 14.65
N ARG A 75 -4.23 -17.74 13.70
CA ARG A 75 -5.54 -17.78 12.98
C ARG A 75 -5.39 -17.86 11.45
N ILE A 76 -6.24 -18.66 10.81
CA ILE A 76 -6.30 -18.89 9.34
C ILE A 76 -6.73 -17.60 8.59
N ALA A 77 -7.39 -16.68 9.28
CA ALA A 77 -7.66 -15.33 8.80
C ALA A 77 -6.53 -14.40 9.30
N SER A 78 -5.91 -13.66 8.37
CA SER A 78 -4.90 -12.64 8.66
C SER A 78 -5.58 -11.42 9.29
N GLU A 79 -5.91 -11.54 10.57
CA GLU A 79 -6.42 -10.46 11.40
C GLU A 79 -5.24 -9.69 11.98
N TYR A 80 -5.19 -8.39 11.72
CA TYR A 80 -4.20 -7.51 12.34
C TYR A 80 -4.89 -6.63 13.36
N GLU A 81 -4.21 -6.42 14.47
CA GLU A 81 -4.55 -5.35 15.38
C GLU A 81 -3.57 -4.21 15.14
N ILE A 82 -4.11 -3.02 15.00
CA ILE A 82 -3.30 -1.81 14.95
C ILE A 82 -3.35 -1.23 16.36
N TRP A 83 -2.18 -1.03 16.91
CA TRP A 83 -1.98 -0.54 18.26
C TRP A 83 -1.50 0.91 18.20
N SER A 84 -1.88 1.69 19.21
CA SER A 84 -1.31 3.02 19.43
C SER A 84 0.11 2.92 20.00
N ALA A 85 0.82 4.05 20.02
CA ALA A 85 2.14 4.16 20.66
C ALA A 85 2.11 3.74 22.15
N GLU A 86 1.00 3.97 22.84
CA GLU A 86 0.78 3.62 24.25
C GLU A 86 0.47 2.13 24.45
N GLY A 87 0.45 1.33 23.38
CA GLY A 87 0.26 -0.11 23.46
C GLY A 87 -1.18 -0.56 23.65
N ARG A 88 -2.17 0.22 23.18
CA ARG A 88 -3.59 -0.17 23.17
C ARG A 88 -4.06 -0.50 21.76
N PRO A 89 -4.87 -1.54 21.53
CA PRO A 89 -5.47 -1.80 20.23
C PRO A 89 -6.51 -0.71 19.91
N ILE A 90 -6.45 -0.17 18.69
CA ILE A 90 -7.25 0.98 18.25
C ILE A 90 -8.03 0.73 16.98
N LEU A 91 -7.55 -0.17 16.12
CA LEU A 91 -8.19 -0.53 14.86
C LEU A 91 -7.94 -2.01 14.59
N PHE A 92 -8.89 -2.64 13.90
CA PHE A 92 -8.86 -4.07 13.59
C PHE A 92 -8.93 -4.24 12.08
N VAL A 93 -7.93 -4.88 11.50
CA VAL A 93 -7.85 -5.12 10.06
C VAL A 93 -8.27 -6.55 9.78
N HIS A 94 -9.28 -6.70 8.92
CA HIS A 94 -9.69 -7.99 8.42
C HIS A 94 -9.33 -8.14 6.94
N ARG A 95 -8.64 -9.24 6.64
CA ARG A 95 -8.36 -9.70 5.29
C ARG A 95 -8.94 -11.11 5.12
N PRO A 96 -10.06 -11.27 4.40
CA PRO A 96 -10.62 -12.59 4.17
C PRO A 96 -9.71 -13.43 3.27
N THR A 97 -9.48 -14.66 3.68
CA THR A 97 -8.79 -15.68 2.89
C THR A 97 -9.82 -16.60 2.23
N TYR A 98 -9.80 -16.67 0.90
CA TYR A 98 -10.76 -17.44 0.13
C TYR A 98 -10.18 -18.79 -0.33
N LEU A 99 -9.66 -19.58 0.60
CA LEU A 99 -8.96 -20.83 0.28
C LEU A 99 -9.85 -21.80 -0.52
N LEU A 100 -11.06 -22.08 -0.03
CA LEU A 100 -12.00 -22.98 -0.69
C LEU A 100 -12.45 -22.48 -2.07
N ARG A 101 -12.76 -21.18 -2.20
CA ARG A 101 -13.15 -20.61 -3.50
C ARG A 101 -11.98 -20.60 -4.50
N THR A 102 -10.76 -20.41 -4.02
CA THR A 102 -9.55 -20.42 -4.85
C THR A 102 -9.22 -21.82 -5.33
N THR A 103 -9.34 -22.83 -4.46
CA THR A 103 -9.15 -24.23 -4.84
C THR A 103 -10.24 -24.69 -5.81
N LEU A 104 -11.51 -24.36 -5.56
CA LEU A 104 -12.61 -24.62 -6.49
C LEU A 104 -12.38 -23.96 -7.86
N ALA A 105 -11.90 -22.71 -7.90
CA ALA A 105 -11.57 -22.03 -9.15
C ALA A 105 -10.49 -22.77 -9.95
N TYR A 106 -9.49 -23.36 -9.30
CA TYR A 106 -8.47 -24.16 -9.99
C TYR A 106 -9.01 -25.50 -10.49
N LEU A 107 -9.87 -26.17 -9.71
CA LEU A 107 -10.52 -27.41 -10.14
C LEU A 107 -11.39 -27.18 -11.37
N LEU A 108 -12.23 -26.14 -11.37
CA LEU A 108 -13.07 -25.78 -12.52
C LEU A 108 -12.25 -25.36 -13.73
N ALA A 109 -11.13 -24.66 -13.52
CA ALA A 109 -10.19 -24.33 -14.60
C ALA A 109 -9.55 -25.58 -15.20
N ALA A 110 -9.17 -26.57 -14.39
CA ALA A 110 -8.65 -27.85 -14.88
C ALA A 110 -9.70 -28.62 -15.69
N VAL A 111 -10.96 -28.66 -15.24
CA VAL A 111 -12.07 -29.25 -16.00
C VAL A 111 -12.24 -28.53 -17.34
N ALA A 112 -12.26 -27.20 -17.36
CA ALA A 112 -12.34 -26.44 -18.61
C ALA A 112 -11.19 -26.75 -19.58
N THR A 113 -9.96 -26.88 -19.07
CA THR A 113 -8.80 -27.29 -19.87
C THR A 113 -8.99 -28.69 -20.46
N LEU A 114 -9.51 -29.66 -19.70
CA LEU A 114 -9.78 -31.01 -20.20
C LEU A 114 -10.86 -31.01 -21.29
N VAL A 115 -11.92 -30.20 -21.12
CA VAL A 115 -12.99 -30.05 -22.13
C VAL A 115 -12.42 -29.46 -23.43
N VAL A 116 -11.60 -28.41 -23.34
CA VAL A 116 -10.96 -27.79 -24.51
C VAL A 116 -10.00 -28.78 -25.18
N ALA A 117 -9.17 -29.47 -24.41
CA ALA A 117 -8.25 -30.47 -24.95
C ALA A 117 -9.00 -31.61 -25.66
N GLY A 118 -10.05 -32.15 -25.04
CA GLY A 118 -10.90 -33.18 -25.63
C GLY A 118 -11.55 -32.74 -26.93
N GLY A 119 -12.09 -31.51 -26.98
CA GLY A 119 -12.69 -30.93 -28.18
C GLY A 119 -11.69 -30.75 -29.33
N VAL A 120 -10.49 -30.25 -29.03
CA VAL A 120 -9.43 -30.07 -30.04
C VAL A 120 -8.92 -31.41 -30.56
N LEU A 121 -8.74 -32.42 -29.69
CA LEU A 121 -8.33 -33.76 -30.10
C LEU A 121 -9.40 -34.47 -30.92
N ALA A 122 -10.69 -34.33 -30.56
CA ALA A 122 -11.81 -34.86 -31.33
C ALA A 122 -11.87 -34.22 -32.73
N LEU A 123 -11.63 -32.90 -32.83
CA LEU A 123 -11.55 -32.22 -34.12
C LEU A 123 -10.33 -32.69 -34.94
N ALA A 124 -9.17 -32.87 -34.30
CA ALA A 124 -7.97 -33.36 -34.96
C ALA A 124 -8.16 -34.77 -35.56
N ALA A 125 -9.03 -35.60 -34.97
CA ALA A 125 -9.31 -36.94 -35.45
C ALA A 125 -10.11 -37.00 -36.78
N VAL A 126 -10.82 -35.92 -37.14
CA VAL A 126 -11.64 -35.86 -38.37
C VAL A 126 -11.03 -35.01 -39.49
N VAL A 127 -9.87 -34.42 -39.23
CA VAL A 127 -9.16 -33.50 -40.14
C VAL A 127 -8.02 -34.22 -40.85
N PRO A 128 -7.62 -33.82 -42.08
CA PRO A 128 -6.52 -34.46 -42.80
C PRO A 128 -5.20 -34.54 -42.03
N PRO A 129 -4.33 -35.53 -42.33
CA PRO A 129 -3.10 -35.81 -41.58
C PRO A 129 -2.07 -34.66 -41.50
N GLY A 130 -2.17 -33.63 -42.33
CA GLY A 130 -1.33 -32.44 -42.23
C GLY A 130 -1.84 -31.42 -41.19
N ALA A 131 -3.15 -31.33 -41.02
CA ALA A 131 -3.77 -30.36 -40.14
C ALA A 131 -4.09 -30.93 -38.74
N ASN A 132 -4.14 -32.25 -38.58
CA ASN A 132 -4.29 -32.89 -37.26
C ASN A 132 -3.09 -32.61 -36.32
N LEU A 133 -1.85 -32.56 -36.84
CA LEU A 133 -0.65 -32.25 -36.07
C LEU A 133 -0.66 -30.80 -35.59
N LEU A 134 -1.08 -29.86 -36.45
CA LEU A 134 -1.23 -28.46 -36.09
C LEU A 134 -2.29 -28.27 -34.98
N LEU A 135 -3.44 -28.95 -35.10
CA LEU A 135 -4.47 -28.93 -34.06
C LEU A 135 -4.02 -29.58 -32.75
N ALA A 136 -3.29 -30.70 -32.81
CA ALA A 136 -2.75 -31.37 -31.63
C ALA A 136 -1.76 -30.48 -30.86
N VAL A 137 -0.94 -29.69 -31.56
CA VAL A 137 -0.04 -28.71 -30.93
C VAL A 137 -0.83 -27.54 -30.30
N LEU A 138 -1.95 -27.12 -30.91
CA LEU A 138 -2.79 -26.05 -30.38
C LEU A 138 -3.51 -26.40 -29.06
N VAL A 139 -3.60 -27.68 -28.69
CA VAL A 139 -4.16 -28.12 -27.39
C VAL A 139 -3.48 -27.42 -26.22
N TYR A 140 -2.15 -27.29 -26.25
CA TYR A 140 -1.38 -26.72 -25.14
C TYR A 140 -1.67 -25.22 -24.92
N PRO A 141 -1.52 -24.33 -25.91
CA PRO A 141 -1.82 -22.91 -25.71
C PRO A 141 -3.31 -22.65 -25.46
N LEU A 142 -4.23 -23.38 -26.11
CA LEU A 142 -5.67 -23.23 -25.88
C LEU A 142 -6.08 -23.72 -24.48
N GLY A 143 -5.55 -24.87 -24.05
CA GLY A 143 -5.78 -25.41 -22.72
C GLY A 143 -5.21 -24.51 -21.62
N ALA A 144 -4.02 -23.94 -21.82
CA ALA A 144 -3.40 -22.98 -20.92
C ALA A 144 -4.20 -21.67 -20.85
N LEU A 145 -4.67 -21.16 -21.99
CA LEU A 145 -5.53 -19.98 -22.06
C LEU A 145 -6.85 -20.22 -21.34
N ALA A 146 -7.50 -21.35 -21.57
CA ALA A 146 -8.74 -21.72 -20.88
C ALA A 146 -8.52 -21.81 -19.36
N PHE A 147 -7.45 -22.46 -18.92
CA PHE A 147 -7.09 -22.53 -17.50
C PHE A 147 -6.92 -21.12 -16.91
N LEU A 148 -6.14 -20.27 -17.59
CA LEU A 148 -5.85 -18.92 -17.13
C LEU A 148 -7.14 -18.10 -17.01
N VAL A 149 -7.95 -18.07 -18.07
CA VAL A 149 -9.19 -17.29 -18.12
C VAL A 149 -10.17 -17.74 -17.03
N VAL A 150 -10.43 -19.05 -16.92
CA VAL A 150 -11.37 -19.59 -15.93
C VAL A 150 -10.86 -19.36 -14.50
N SER A 151 -9.60 -19.69 -14.22
CA SER A 151 -9.03 -19.53 -12.88
C SER A 151 -8.96 -18.05 -12.45
N MET A 152 -8.63 -17.12 -13.36
CA MET A 152 -8.61 -15.68 -13.05
C MET A 152 -10.04 -15.13 -12.83
N SER A 153 -11.02 -15.60 -13.59
CA SER A 153 -12.40 -15.11 -13.52
C SER A 153 -13.11 -15.55 -12.24
N LEU A 154 -12.87 -16.78 -11.80
CA LEU A 154 -13.52 -17.35 -10.62
C LEU A 154 -12.84 -16.94 -9.29
N ARG A 155 -11.55 -16.57 -9.33
CA ARG A 155 -10.85 -16.13 -8.12
C ARG A 155 -11.42 -14.80 -7.60
N PRO A 156 -11.75 -14.71 -6.30
CA PRO A 156 -12.29 -13.48 -5.72
C PRO A 156 -11.23 -12.38 -5.69
N LEU A 157 -11.68 -11.14 -5.88
CA LEU A 157 -10.82 -9.97 -5.75
C LEU A 157 -10.42 -9.75 -4.30
N ARG A 158 -9.16 -9.35 -4.09
CA ARG A 158 -8.68 -9.01 -2.75
C ARG A 158 -9.36 -7.75 -2.26
N HIS A 159 -9.70 -7.77 -0.98
CA HIS A 159 -10.07 -6.56 -0.27
C HIS A 159 -9.60 -6.66 1.18
N VAL A 160 -9.46 -5.51 1.80
CA VAL A 160 -9.11 -5.34 3.20
C VAL A 160 -10.11 -4.38 3.79
N SER A 161 -10.59 -4.66 5.00
CA SER A 161 -11.47 -3.75 5.74
C SER A 161 -10.85 -3.45 7.09
N VAL A 162 -10.88 -2.18 7.48
CA VAL A 162 -10.42 -1.70 8.78
C VAL A 162 -11.65 -1.32 9.59
N TYR A 163 -11.73 -1.83 10.81
CA TYR A 163 -12.84 -1.65 11.74
C TYR A 163 -12.39 -0.92 12.98
N ARG A 164 -13.35 -0.25 13.63
CA ARG A 164 -13.16 0.40 14.93
C ARG A 164 -12.88 -0.60 16.05
N ASP A 165 -13.55 -1.75 16.01
CA ASP A 165 -13.46 -2.79 17.02
C ASP A 165 -13.46 -4.20 16.40
N ASP A 166 -13.26 -5.22 17.24
CA ASP A 166 -13.27 -6.63 16.80
C ASP A 166 -14.69 -7.15 16.48
N SER A 167 -15.76 -6.39 16.78
CA SER A 167 -17.13 -6.76 16.45
C SER A 167 -17.43 -6.66 14.95
N ARG A 168 -16.59 -5.91 14.20
CA ARG A 168 -16.67 -5.70 12.75
C ARG A 168 -17.98 -5.06 12.27
N ARG A 169 -18.69 -4.36 13.16
CA ARG A 169 -19.91 -3.64 12.81
C ARG A 169 -19.61 -2.35 12.04
N ASP A 170 -18.62 -1.60 12.52
CA ASP A 170 -18.28 -0.28 11.98
C ASP A 170 -16.98 -0.33 11.18
N ALA A 171 -17.13 -0.53 9.87
CA ALA A 171 -16.01 -0.45 8.93
C ALA A 171 -15.65 1.02 8.68
N LEU A 172 -14.44 1.42 9.08
CA LEU A 172 -13.92 2.79 8.95
C LEU A 172 -13.17 3.04 7.64
N LEU A 173 -12.59 1.99 7.06
CA LEU A 173 -11.82 2.08 5.82
C LEU A 173 -11.92 0.77 5.03
N ARG A 174 -11.95 0.86 3.71
CA ARG A 174 -11.90 -0.32 2.83
C ARG A 174 -10.84 -0.12 1.77
N VAL A 175 -10.05 -1.16 1.52
CA VAL A 175 -9.11 -1.21 0.39
C VAL A 175 -9.61 -2.28 -0.55
N ARG A 176 -9.90 -1.92 -1.80
CA ARG A 176 -10.43 -2.84 -2.82
C ARG A 176 -9.48 -2.94 -3.99
N GLN A 177 -9.24 -4.15 -4.45
CA GLN A 177 -8.48 -4.37 -5.67
C GLN A 177 -9.34 -4.03 -6.90
N ASP A 178 -8.79 -3.24 -7.82
CA ASP A 178 -9.58 -2.74 -8.97
C ASP A 178 -9.59 -3.74 -10.14
N GLN A 179 -8.50 -4.48 -10.33
CA GLN A 179 -8.25 -5.26 -11.56
C GLN A 179 -8.20 -6.76 -11.28
N ARG A 180 -8.86 -7.58 -12.11
CA ARG A 180 -8.71 -9.05 -12.09
C ARG A 180 -7.37 -9.46 -12.70
N LEU A 181 -7.14 -9.01 -13.93
CA LEU A 181 -5.92 -9.25 -14.70
C LEU A 181 -4.98 -8.05 -14.51
N ALA A 182 -3.79 -8.32 -13.98
CA ALA A 182 -2.78 -7.31 -13.66
C ALA A 182 -1.42 -7.81 -14.13
N LEU A 183 -1.14 -7.69 -15.43
CA LEU A 183 0.09 -8.20 -16.04
C LEU A 183 1.31 -7.37 -15.60
N LEU A 184 1.22 -6.05 -15.71
CA LEU A 184 2.33 -5.13 -15.39
C LEU A 184 2.12 -4.40 -14.07
N THR A 185 0.87 -4.11 -13.73
CA THR A 185 0.51 -3.19 -12.65
C THR A 185 -0.73 -3.70 -11.95
N ARG A 186 -0.72 -3.62 -10.62
CA ARG A 186 -1.85 -3.92 -9.74
C ARG A 186 -2.27 -2.65 -9.01
N THR A 187 -3.54 -2.29 -9.08
CA THR A 187 -4.09 -1.15 -8.35
C THR A 187 -5.11 -1.55 -7.30
N TYR A 188 -5.17 -0.74 -6.25
CA TYR A 188 -6.12 -0.87 -5.16
C TYR A 188 -6.66 0.51 -4.81
N THR A 189 -7.97 0.65 -4.66
CA THR A 189 -8.60 1.91 -4.22
C THR A 189 -8.86 1.88 -2.73
N VAL A 190 -8.46 2.94 -2.03
CA VAL A 190 -8.77 3.20 -0.63
C VAL A 190 -10.07 3.99 -0.56
N LEU A 191 -11.05 3.49 0.17
CA LEU A 191 -12.42 3.96 0.20
C LEU A 191 -12.84 4.26 1.64
N THR A 192 -13.57 5.36 1.82
CA THR A 192 -14.30 5.65 3.07
C THR A 192 -15.47 4.66 3.27
N PRO A 193 -16.12 4.64 4.45
CA PRO A 193 -17.29 3.80 4.69
C PRO A 193 -18.44 4.08 3.71
N ALA A 194 -18.58 5.35 3.33
CA ALA A 194 -19.55 5.85 2.34
C ALA A 194 -19.17 5.51 0.89
N GLY A 195 -18.00 4.93 0.64
CA GLY A 195 -17.54 4.54 -0.71
C GLY A 195 -16.82 5.66 -1.48
N VAL A 196 -16.50 6.78 -0.82
CA VAL A 196 -15.70 7.86 -1.43
C VAL A 196 -14.25 7.40 -1.55
N ALA A 197 -13.64 7.54 -2.73
CA ALA A 197 -12.23 7.22 -2.93
C ALA A 197 -11.33 8.28 -2.31
N LEU A 198 -10.43 7.86 -1.42
CA LEU A 198 -9.41 8.72 -0.80
C LEU A 198 -8.11 8.71 -1.61
N ALA A 199 -7.70 7.55 -2.09
CA ALA A 199 -6.47 7.38 -2.86
C ALA A 199 -6.50 6.07 -3.66
N ARG A 200 -5.60 5.96 -4.64
CA ARG A 200 -5.30 4.71 -5.34
C ARG A 200 -3.86 4.29 -5.06
N LEU A 201 -3.69 3.06 -4.58
CA LEU A 201 -2.39 2.43 -4.37
C LEU A 201 -2.04 1.62 -5.61
N ARG A 202 -0.84 1.82 -6.16
CA ARG A 202 -0.38 1.14 -7.37
C ARG A 202 0.95 0.45 -7.14
N LYS A 203 1.01 -0.82 -7.52
CA LYS A 203 2.23 -1.64 -7.53
C LYS A 203 2.57 -2.01 -8.98
N THR A 204 3.76 -1.64 -9.46
CA THR A 204 4.22 -1.98 -10.81
C THR A 204 5.25 -3.11 -10.73
N TYR A 205 4.93 -4.28 -11.30
CA TYR A 205 5.77 -5.48 -11.19
C TYR A 205 7.11 -5.37 -11.95
N LEU A 206 7.13 -4.67 -13.09
CA LEU A 206 8.34 -4.53 -13.92
C LEU A 206 9.45 -3.73 -13.23
N HIS A 207 9.07 -2.70 -12.47
CA HIS A 207 9.99 -1.84 -11.72
C HIS A 207 10.41 -2.43 -10.36
N ASN A 208 9.71 -3.48 -9.90
CA ASN A 208 10.00 -4.17 -8.65
C ASN A 208 11.13 -5.20 -8.75
N ILE A 209 11.81 -5.31 -9.90
CA ILE A 209 12.92 -6.24 -10.09
C ILE A 209 14.16 -5.81 -9.29
N VAL A 210 14.39 -4.50 -9.13
CA VAL A 210 15.61 -3.95 -8.46
C VAL A 210 15.31 -3.38 -7.08
N ARG A 211 14.19 -2.65 -6.95
CA ARG A 211 13.80 -2.00 -5.69
C ARG A 211 12.28 -1.96 -5.62
N LYS A 212 11.70 -2.50 -4.55
CA LYS A 212 10.24 -2.52 -4.42
C LYS A 212 9.70 -1.11 -4.23
N ARG A 213 8.68 -0.77 -5.03
CA ARG A 213 8.01 0.53 -5.00
C ARG A 213 6.50 0.36 -4.99
N TRP A 214 5.86 1.16 -4.15
CA TRP A 214 4.43 1.41 -4.19
C TRP A 214 4.21 2.88 -4.46
N TYR A 215 3.22 3.17 -5.30
CA TYR A 215 2.82 4.52 -5.64
C TYR A 215 1.45 4.78 -5.00
N VAL A 216 1.29 5.99 -4.47
CA VAL A 216 0.01 6.52 -4.00
C VAL A 216 -0.39 7.61 -4.96
N GLU A 217 -1.59 7.48 -5.51
CA GLU A 217 -2.19 8.43 -6.43
C GLU A 217 -3.43 9.04 -5.78
N THR A 218 -3.70 10.30 -6.10
CA THR A 218 -4.98 10.92 -5.76
C THR A 218 -6.13 10.18 -6.44
N PRO A 219 -7.39 10.37 -6.01
CA PRO A 219 -8.55 9.77 -6.69
C PRO A 219 -8.61 10.10 -8.19
N GLY A 220 -8.09 11.26 -8.59
CA GLY A 220 -7.96 11.69 -9.99
C GLY A 220 -6.77 11.10 -10.75
N GLY A 221 -5.99 10.19 -10.14
CA GLY A 221 -4.86 9.51 -10.77
C GLY A 221 -3.55 10.29 -10.81
N ARG A 222 -3.45 11.44 -10.11
CA ARG A 222 -2.20 12.20 -10.03
C ARG A 222 -1.28 11.56 -8.98
N PRO A 223 0.04 11.44 -9.22
CA PRO A 223 0.97 10.93 -8.22
C PRO A 223 0.98 11.85 -6.99
N PHE A 224 0.88 11.25 -5.80
CA PHE A 224 0.80 11.97 -4.54
C PHE A 224 1.89 11.59 -3.55
N ALA A 225 2.28 10.31 -3.49
CA ALA A 225 3.39 9.83 -2.67
C ALA A 225 3.89 8.48 -3.16
N MET A 226 4.99 7.99 -2.59
CA MET A 226 5.56 6.69 -2.86
C MET A 226 6.07 6.04 -1.57
N ALA A 227 6.03 4.71 -1.51
CA ALA A 227 6.78 3.93 -0.53
C ALA A 227 7.90 3.18 -1.25
N ILE A 228 9.13 3.37 -0.78
CA ILE A 228 10.33 2.84 -1.44
C ILE A 228 11.11 1.97 -0.45
N GLU A 229 11.50 0.76 -0.87
CA GLU A 229 12.31 -0.15 -0.04
C GLU A 229 13.67 0.48 0.29
N ASP A 230 14.06 0.46 1.56
CA ASP A 230 15.23 1.18 2.10
C ASP A 230 16.58 0.66 1.59
N SER A 231 16.70 -0.66 1.35
CA SER A 231 17.99 -1.27 0.96
C SER A 231 17.94 -2.09 -0.32
N MET A 232 18.59 -1.58 -1.35
CA MET A 232 18.76 -2.26 -2.65
C MET A 232 19.65 -3.50 -2.53
N ILE A 233 20.71 -3.43 -1.69
CA ILE A 233 21.68 -4.53 -1.48
C ILE A 233 21.03 -5.72 -0.77
N LEU A 234 20.24 -5.49 0.28
CA LEU A 234 19.52 -6.57 0.97
C LEU A 234 18.38 -7.15 0.12
N SER A 235 17.78 -6.34 -0.78
CA SER A 235 16.78 -6.78 -1.74
C SER A 235 17.39 -7.73 -2.79
N LEU A 236 18.58 -7.42 -3.33
CA LEU A 236 19.33 -8.34 -4.21
C LEU A 236 19.86 -9.57 -3.46
N LEU A 237 20.41 -9.40 -2.26
CA LEU A 237 20.94 -10.51 -1.45
C LEU A 237 19.86 -11.54 -1.10
N ARG A 238 18.65 -11.09 -0.73
CA ARG A 238 17.47 -11.96 -0.50
C ARG A 238 17.09 -12.75 -1.75
N ARG A 239 17.36 -12.20 -2.93
CA ARG A 239 17.03 -12.84 -4.20
C ARG A 239 18.00 -13.95 -4.58
N VAL A 240 19.29 -13.76 -4.27
CA VAL A 240 20.36 -14.72 -4.55
C VAL A 240 20.42 -15.82 -3.48
N LEU A 241 20.24 -15.44 -2.22
CA LEU A 241 20.34 -16.37 -1.09
C LEU A 241 18.96 -16.95 -0.69
N GLY A 242 17.84 -16.39 -1.13
CA GLY A 242 16.52 -16.74 -0.60
C GLY A 242 16.25 -16.07 0.76
N PRO A 243 15.09 -16.31 1.39
CA PRO A 243 14.78 -15.77 2.72
C PRO A 243 15.57 -16.55 3.79
N PHE A 244 16.90 -16.45 3.81
CA PHE A 244 17.73 -17.05 4.85
C PHE A 244 17.19 -16.63 6.23
N PHE A 245 16.48 -17.55 6.88
CA PHE A 245 15.94 -17.47 8.24
C PHE A 245 15.04 -16.26 8.58
N GLY A 246 14.38 -15.63 7.60
CA GLY A 246 13.47 -14.50 7.88
C GLY A 246 14.14 -13.22 8.42
N LEU A 247 15.48 -13.17 8.42
CA LEU A 247 16.32 -12.09 8.96
C LEU A 247 16.48 -10.88 8.03
N LEU A 248 16.21 -11.04 6.73
CA LEU A 248 16.36 -9.97 5.74
C LEU A 248 15.17 -9.01 5.80
N ARG A 249 15.38 -7.83 6.39
CA ARG A 249 14.38 -6.78 6.64
C ARG A 249 13.87 -6.12 5.36
N THR A 250 12.58 -5.78 5.33
CA THR A 250 12.02 -4.86 4.32
C THR A 250 11.51 -3.65 5.07
N ASN A 251 12.33 -2.61 5.12
CA ASN A 251 11.90 -1.31 5.60
C ASN A 251 11.50 -0.49 4.38
N PHE A 252 10.51 0.38 4.53
CA PHE A 252 10.12 1.33 3.50
C PHE A 252 10.23 2.74 4.04
N VAL A 253 10.70 3.65 3.18
CA VAL A 253 10.62 5.08 3.40
C VAL A 253 9.45 5.61 2.58
N LEU A 254 8.60 6.42 3.20
CA LEU A 254 7.49 7.10 2.57
C LEU A 254 7.95 8.48 2.13
N VAL A 255 7.82 8.78 0.85
CA VAL A 255 8.32 10.02 0.24
C VAL A 255 7.25 10.70 -0.60
N TYR A 256 7.28 12.03 -0.61
CA TYR A 256 6.53 12.84 -1.57
C TYR A 256 7.17 12.76 -2.97
N PRO A 257 6.49 13.24 -4.03
CA PRO A 257 7.05 13.29 -5.37
C PRO A 257 8.31 14.15 -5.48
N THR A 258 8.52 15.07 -4.53
CA THR A 258 9.72 15.90 -4.35
C THR A 258 10.90 15.16 -3.70
N GLU A 259 10.75 13.85 -3.44
CA GLU A 259 11.70 12.99 -2.72
C GLU A 259 11.91 13.33 -1.24
N GLU A 260 11.12 14.26 -0.68
CA GLU A 260 11.09 14.51 0.75
C GLU A 260 10.44 13.34 1.50
N ALA A 261 11.16 12.78 2.47
CA ALA A 261 10.64 11.74 3.34
C ALA A 261 9.70 12.33 4.39
N PHE A 262 8.53 11.71 4.54
CA PHE A 262 7.49 12.13 5.50
C PHE A 262 7.09 11.01 6.46
N GLY A 263 7.64 9.82 6.29
CA GLY A 263 7.42 8.72 7.21
C GLY A 263 8.19 7.46 6.85
N GLU A 264 8.07 6.46 7.70
CA GLU A 264 8.78 5.20 7.60
C GLU A 264 7.86 4.03 7.97
N PHE A 265 8.10 2.88 7.34
CA PHE A 265 7.44 1.62 7.66
C PHE A 265 8.51 0.56 7.94
N ASN A 266 8.74 0.31 9.23
CA ASN A 266 9.85 -0.48 9.72
C ASN A 266 9.40 -1.75 10.43
N ARG A 267 10.05 -2.88 10.15
CA ARG A 267 9.85 -4.13 10.91
C ARG A 267 10.78 -4.15 12.12
N LYS A 268 10.22 -4.33 13.31
CA LYS A 268 10.97 -4.56 14.56
C LYS A 268 11.07 -6.06 14.83
N LEU A 269 12.29 -6.55 15.00
CA LEU A 269 12.58 -7.91 15.44
C LEU A 269 12.16 -8.04 16.91
N THR A 270 10.98 -8.59 17.11
CA THR A 270 10.45 -8.97 18.42
C THR A 270 9.95 -10.41 18.30
N LEU A 271 9.72 -11.12 19.41
CA LEU A 271 9.18 -12.49 19.39
C LEU A 271 7.90 -12.64 18.55
N LEU A 272 7.15 -11.55 18.36
CA LEU A 272 5.85 -11.53 17.67
C LEU A 272 5.84 -10.67 16.39
N ASP A 273 6.99 -10.30 15.83
CA ASP A 273 7.11 -9.55 14.57
C ASP A 273 6.17 -8.33 14.47
N ARG A 274 6.66 -7.16 14.91
CA ARG A 274 5.86 -5.93 14.97
C ARG A 274 6.30 -4.96 13.88
N TYR A 275 5.35 -4.40 13.13
CA TYR A 275 5.65 -3.32 12.20
C TYR A 275 5.25 -1.98 12.80
N VAL A 276 6.06 -0.97 12.48
CA VAL A 276 5.88 0.41 12.92
C VAL A 276 5.74 1.27 11.69
N LEU A 277 4.56 1.87 11.54
CA LEU A 277 4.32 2.98 10.63
C LEU A 277 4.50 4.27 11.43
N ASP A 278 5.54 5.02 11.12
CA ASP A 278 5.88 6.28 11.79
C ASP A 278 5.76 7.43 10.78
N LEU A 279 4.87 8.38 11.07
CA LEU A 279 4.55 9.55 10.26
C LEU A 279 4.90 10.84 11.00
N SER A 280 5.72 10.77 12.06
CA SER A 280 6.12 11.92 12.88
C SER A 280 6.91 12.98 12.08
N LEU A 281 7.44 12.60 10.92
CA LEU A 281 8.09 13.52 9.98
C LEU A 281 7.07 14.38 9.21
N ASP A 282 5.84 13.90 9.02
CA ASP A 282 4.74 14.65 8.38
C ASP A 282 4.02 15.56 9.39
N ARG A 283 4.74 16.55 9.93
CA ARG A 283 4.26 17.46 10.98
C ARG A 283 3.06 18.29 10.56
N GLU A 284 3.01 18.65 9.29
CA GLU A 284 1.91 19.44 8.69
C GLU A 284 0.65 18.60 8.44
N ARG A 285 0.74 17.28 8.62
CA ARG A 285 -0.32 16.32 8.30
C ARG A 285 -0.79 16.49 6.86
N GLY A 286 0.17 16.71 5.96
CA GLY A 286 -0.07 16.83 4.53
C GLY A 286 -0.58 15.52 3.94
N PHE A 287 -0.27 14.39 4.58
CA PHE A 287 -0.66 13.06 4.14
C PHE A 287 -1.79 12.46 5.00
N ASP A 288 -2.89 12.06 4.36
CA ASP A 288 -4.04 11.45 5.04
C ASP A 288 -3.63 10.16 5.76
N ARG A 289 -3.77 10.15 7.09
CA ARG A 289 -3.41 9.03 7.99
C ARG A 289 -4.18 7.74 7.68
N ARG A 290 -5.41 7.85 7.15
CA ARG A 290 -6.20 6.70 6.68
C ARG A 290 -5.50 6.04 5.48
N VAL A 291 -5.02 6.84 4.54
CA VAL A 291 -4.28 6.36 3.36
C VAL A 291 -2.93 5.78 3.77
N ALA A 292 -2.24 6.38 4.74
CA ALA A 292 -0.95 5.90 5.22
C ALA A 292 -1.08 4.52 5.86
N LEU A 293 -2.10 4.35 6.72
CA LEU A 293 -2.40 3.08 7.33
C LEU A 293 -2.76 2.02 6.28
N ALA A 294 -3.63 2.35 5.32
CA ALA A 294 -3.96 1.44 4.22
C ALA A 294 -2.72 1.02 3.43
N LEU A 295 -1.83 1.96 3.13
CA LEU A 295 -0.56 1.67 2.49
C LEU A 295 0.30 0.72 3.33
N GLY A 296 0.48 0.98 4.63
CA GLY A 296 1.22 0.11 5.55
C GLY A 296 0.68 -1.32 5.59
N VAL A 297 -0.64 -1.48 5.67
CA VAL A 297 -1.30 -2.80 5.62
C VAL A 297 -1.05 -3.51 4.28
N MET A 298 -1.10 -2.77 3.17
CA MET A 298 -0.86 -3.31 1.84
C MET A 298 0.63 -3.62 1.58
N LEU A 299 1.56 -2.90 2.21
CA LEU A 299 2.99 -3.20 2.19
C LEU A 299 3.27 -4.54 2.86
N ASP A 300 2.72 -4.80 4.05
CA ASP A 300 2.88 -6.11 4.70
C ASP A 300 2.23 -7.24 3.87
N THR A 301 0.98 -7.04 3.42
CA THR A 301 0.22 -8.04 2.65
C THR A 301 0.82 -8.33 1.27
N GLY A 302 1.36 -7.32 0.60
CA GLY A 302 1.77 -7.38 -0.80
C GLY A 302 3.16 -7.94 -1.04
N GLU A 303 3.97 -8.11 0.01
CA GLU A 303 5.36 -8.57 -0.08
C GLU A 303 5.57 -10.07 0.09
N ARG A 304 4.49 -10.86 -0.01
CA ARG A 304 4.48 -12.33 0.17
C ARG A 304 5.03 -12.72 1.54
N ARG A 305 4.19 -12.53 2.54
CA ARG A 305 4.05 -13.50 3.63
C ARG A 305 2.73 -14.23 3.45
#